data_AF-A0A832Y1M6-F1
#
_entry.id   AF-A0A832Y1M6-F1
#
_cell.length_a   1.000
_cell.length_b   1.000
_cell.length_c   1.000
_cell.angle_alpha   90.00
_cell.angle_beta   90.00
_cell.angle_gamma   90.00
#
_symmetry.space_group_name_H-M   'P 1'
#
loop_
_entity.id
_entity.type
_entity.pdbx_description
1 polymer ?
#
loop_
_entity_poly.entity_id
_entity_poly.type
_entity_poly.pdbx_seq_one_letter_code
_entity_poly.pdbx_strand_id
1 'polypeptide(L)'
;MDLGTLVLAIIPLLVVVDPPASIAFFLTLGSERSTAALRRIAFRACAFATMVLLFFVFSGEALLTFMHVEMYSLQAAGGLLLGLIGVSMLKEGEKPSYEPALIPSGEQFVHETPVDFSLVPLGMPMLAGPGSISLVILL
;
A
#
# COMPACT_ATOMS: atom_id res chain seq x y z
N MET A 1 -15.24 -14.80 16.77
CA MET A 1 -14.45 -14.93 15.53
C MET A 1 -13.91 -16.35 15.54
N ASP A 2 -14.30 -17.18 14.58
CA ASP A 2 -13.75 -18.53 14.47
C ASP A 2 -12.29 -18.46 14.01
N LEU A 3 -11.45 -19.43 14.41
CA LEU A 3 -10.04 -19.46 14.01
C LEU A 3 -9.89 -19.48 12.49
N GLY A 4 -10.82 -20.16 11.79
CA GLY A 4 -10.87 -20.18 10.33
C GLY A 4 -11.05 -18.78 9.71
N THR A 5 -11.92 -17.95 10.29
CA THR A 5 -12.14 -16.56 9.83
C THR A 5 -10.89 -15.70 10.01
N LEU A 6 -10.18 -15.88 11.13
CA LEU A 6 -8.95 -15.13 11.40
C LEU A 6 -7.84 -15.47 10.38
N VAL A 7 -7.70 -16.75 10.04
CA VAL A 7 -6.73 -17.22 9.04
C VAL A 7 -7.06 -16.68 7.65
N LEU A 8 -8.34 -16.67 7.27
CA LEU A 8 -8.81 -16.14 5.98
C LEU A 8 -8.65 -14.62 5.86
N ALA A 9 -8.58 -13.88 6.96
CA ALA A 9 -8.31 -12.45 6.96
C ALA A 9 -6.80 -12.15 6.92
N ILE A 10 -6.01 -12.85 7.75
CA ILE A 10 -4.60 -12.54 7.96
C ILE A 10 -3.73 -12.99 6.78
N ILE A 11 -3.97 -14.18 6.22
CA ILE A 11 -3.12 -14.71 5.13
C ILE A 11 -3.14 -13.79 3.91
N PRO A 12 -4.30 -13.40 3.35
CA PRO A 12 -4.32 -12.52 2.19
C PRO A 12 -3.71 -11.15 2.47
N LEU A 13 -3.93 -10.59 3.66
CA LEU A 13 -3.33 -9.33 4.07
C LEU A 13 -1.79 -9.43 4.07
N LEU A 14 -1.25 -10.53 4.58
CA LEU A 14 0.19 -10.77 4.63
C LEU A 14 0.80 -10.96 3.23
N VAL A 15 0.07 -11.63 2.32
CA VAL A 15 0.49 -11.78 0.92
C VAL A 15 0.50 -10.42 0.21
N VAL A 16 -0.53 -9.60 0.43
CA VAL A 16 -0.67 -8.30 -0.24
C VAL A 16 0.32 -7.26 0.28
N VAL A 17 0.64 -7.27 1.58
CA VAL A 17 1.65 -6.39 2.20
C VAL A 17 3.07 -6.72 1.73
N ASP A 18 3.31 -7.96 1.27
CA ASP A 18 4.60 -8.45 0.79
C ASP A 18 5.78 -8.05 1.72
N PRO A 19 5.92 -8.69 2.91
CA PRO A 19 6.99 -8.39 3.85
C PRO A 19 8.40 -8.53 3.23
N PRO A 20 8.72 -9.56 2.42
CA PRO A 20 10.02 -9.67 1.76
C PRO A 20 10.35 -8.47 0.88
N ALA A 21 9.43 -8.03 0.01
CA ALA A 21 9.65 -6.87 -0.85
C ALA A 21 9.77 -5.58 -0.03
N SER A 22 8.92 -5.40 0.98
CA SER A 22 8.96 -4.26 1.89
C SER A 22 10.28 -4.17 2.65
N ILE A 23 10.83 -5.29 3.10
CA ILE A 23 12.14 -5.35 3.78
C ILE A 23 13.27 -5.02 2.80
N ALA A 24 13.28 -5.63 1.62
CA ALA A 24 14.30 -5.36 0.60
C ALA A 24 14.32 -3.86 0.23
N PHE A 25 13.15 -3.26 0.04
CA PHE A 25 12.98 -1.84 -0.24
C PHE A 25 13.39 -0.95 0.95
N PHE A 26 13.06 -1.35 2.18
CA PHE A 26 13.47 -0.61 3.37
C PHE A 26 15.00 -0.62 3.56
N LEU A 27 15.66 -1.73 3.22
CA LEU A 27 17.11 -1.86 3.29
C LEU A 27 17.83 -1.04 2.21
N THR A 28 17.28 -0.93 1.00
CA THR A 28 17.87 -0.09 -0.06
C THR A 28 17.78 1.39 0.27
N LEU A 29 16.70 1.84 0.91
CA LEU A 29 16.56 3.22 1.39
C LEU A 29 17.40 3.53 2.64
N GLY A 30 17.70 2.51 3.44
CA GLY A 30 18.31 2.63 4.76
C GLY A 30 19.83 2.61 4.80
N SER A 31 20.51 2.36 3.69
CA SER A 31 21.95 2.12 3.61
C SER A 31 22.83 3.26 4.16
N GLU A 32 22.33 4.50 4.18
CA GLU A 32 23.05 5.68 4.70
C GLU A 32 22.45 6.28 5.99
N ARG A 33 21.47 5.62 6.62
CA ARG A 33 20.72 6.19 7.77
C ARG A 33 21.03 5.48 9.09
N SER A 34 21.00 6.22 10.20
CA SER A 34 21.16 5.64 11.53
C SER A 34 19.98 4.73 11.89
N THR A 35 20.24 3.70 12.69
CA THR A 35 19.23 2.74 13.19
C THR A 35 18.06 3.43 13.91
N ALA A 36 18.33 4.54 14.61
CA ALA A 36 17.30 5.34 15.28
C ALA A 36 16.37 6.07 14.29
N ALA A 37 16.92 6.59 13.18
CA ALA A 37 16.13 7.22 12.13
C ALA A 37 15.27 6.21 11.38
N LEU A 38 15.83 5.04 11.05
CA LEU A 38 15.11 3.93 10.41
C LEU A 38 13.91 3.46 11.23
N ARG A 39 14.08 3.26 12.54
CA ARG A 39 12.97 2.85 13.43
C ARG A 39 11.84 3.86 13.46
N ARG A 40 12.17 5.16 13.40
CA ARG A 40 11.17 6.24 13.37
C ARG A 40 10.39 6.27 12.05
N ILE A 41 11.07 6.04 10.93
CA ILE A 41 10.45 5.96 9.60
C ILE A 41 9.50 4.76 9.55
N ALA A 42 9.95 3.58 9.97
CA ALA A 42 9.13 2.36 10.00
C ALA A 42 7.86 2.55 10.86
N PHE A 43 8.01 3.10 12.08
CA PHE A 43 6.85 3.33 12.94
C PHE A 43 5.84 4.32 12.34
N ARG A 44 6.32 5.41 11.73
CA ARG A 44 5.46 6.39 11.05
C ARG A 44 4.73 5.78 9.86
N ALA A 45 5.42 4.98 9.05
CA ALA A 45 4.82 4.30 7.91
C ALA A 45 3.74 3.30 8.33
N CYS A 46 4.03 2.46 9.33
CA CYS A 46 3.04 1.54 9.88
C CYS A 46 1.85 2.30 10.45
N ALA A 47 2.06 3.34 11.26
CA ALA A 47 0.98 4.13 11.85
C ALA A 47 0.10 4.78 10.77
N PHE A 48 0.71 5.34 9.73
CA PHE A 48 -0.01 5.92 8.60
C PHE A 48 -0.82 4.86 7.84
N ALA A 49 -0.20 3.74 7.49
CA ALA A 49 -0.89 2.66 6.79
C ALA A 49 -2.04 2.08 7.63
N THR A 50 -1.84 1.87 8.94
CA THR A 50 -2.91 1.45 9.84
C THR A 50 -4.05 2.46 9.88
N MET A 51 -3.76 3.76 9.94
CA MET A 51 -4.80 4.80 9.91
C MET A 51 -5.61 4.76 8.61
N VAL A 52 -4.94 4.63 7.46
CA VAL A 52 -5.59 4.54 6.14
C VAL A 52 -6.44 3.28 6.04
N LEU A 53 -5.91 2.12 6.43
CA LEU A 53 -6.65 0.87 6.39
C LEU A 53 -7.85 0.91 7.34
N LEU A 54 -7.70 1.43 8.56
CA LEU A 54 -8.83 1.61 9.49
C LEU A 54 -9.90 2.51 8.89
N PHE A 55 -9.52 3.62 8.26
CA PHE A 55 -10.48 4.49 7.58
C PHE A 55 -11.31 3.70 6.56
N PHE A 56 -10.67 2.94 5.67
CA PHE A 56 -11.36 2.15 4.65
C PHE A 56 -12.15 0.96 5.21
N VAL A 57 -11.73 0.35 6.32
CA VAL A 57 -12.54 -0.66 7.02
C VAL A 57 -13.88 -0.08 7.44
N PHE A 58 -13.90 1.13 8.01
CA PHE A 58 -15.14 1.73 8.50
C PHE A 58 -15.96 2.46 7.42
N SER A 59 -15.31 3.04 6.41
CA SER A 59 -15.97 3.88 5.40
C SER A 59 -16.12 3.22 4.03
N GLY A 60 -15.47 2.08 3.78
CA GLY A 60 -15.36 1.48 2.46
C GLY A 60 -16.68 1.09 1.83
N GLU A 61 -17.54 0.37 2.58
CA GLU A 61 -18.86 -0.05 2.12
C GLU A 61 -19.76 1.15 1.81
N ALA A 62 -19.75 2.16 2.67
CA ALA A 62 -20.50 3.41 2.48
C ALA A 62 -20.02 4.15 1.22
N LEU A 63 -18.70 4.20 0.98
CA LEU A 63 -18.13 4.82 -0.20
C LEU A 63 -18.52 4.08 -1.48
N LEU A 64 -18.46 2.75 -1.49
CA LEU A 64 -18.86 1.92 -2.63
C LEU A 64 -20.33 2.07 -2.95
N THR A 65 -21.18 2.08 -1.92
CA THR A 65 -22.62 2.27 -2.06
C THR A 65 -22.94 3.66 -2.63
N PHE A 66 -22.25 4.69 -2.15
CA PHE A 66 -22.38 6.05 -2.69
C PHE A 66 -21.98 6.13 -4.17
N MET A 67 -20.90 5.44 -4.56
CA MET A 67 -20.44 5.37 -5.95
C MET A 67 -21.25 4.40 -6.83
N HIS A 68 -22.22 3.66 -6.26
CA HIS A 68 -22.96 2.59 -6.94
C HIS A 68 -22.03 1.53 -7.57
N VAL A 69 -20.92 1.24 -6.89
CA VAL A 69 -19.92 0.26 -7.33
C VAL A 69 -20.11 -1.01 -6.54
N GLU A 70 -20.15 -2.14 -7.25
CA GLU A 70 -20.20 -3.44 -6.61
C GLU A 70 -18.84 -3.83 -6.02
N MET A 71 -18.89 -4.60 -4.93
CA MET A 71 -17.68 -5.11 -4.28
C MET A 71 -16.81 -5.93 -5.25
N TYR A 72 -17.44 -6.67 -6.17
CA TYR A 72 -16.75 -7.44 -7.21
C TYR A 72 -15.95 -6.55 -8.17
N SER A 73 -16.45 -5.36 -8.50
CA SER A 73 -15.74 -4.42 -9.36
C SER A 73 -14.48 -3.88 -8.69
N LEU A 74 -14.54 -3.59 -7.39
CA LEU A 74 -13.37 -3.15 -6.61
C LEU A 74 -12.31 -4.26 -6.55
N GLN A 75 -12.71 -5.50 -6.28
CA GLN A 75 -11.81 -6.65 -6.28
C GLN A 75 -11.14 -6.87 -7.64
N ALA A 76 -11.91 -6.79 -8.73
CA ALA A 76 -11.39 -6.95 -10.07
C ALA A 76 -10.37 -5.85 -10.42
N ALA A 77 -10.66 -4.59 -10.07
CA ALA A 77 -9.75 -3.47 -10.29
C ALA A 77 -8.48 -3.58 -9.44
N GLY A 78 -8.62 -3.90 -8.14
CA GLY A 78 -7.49 -4.10 -7.24
C GLY A 78 -6.58 -5.25 -7.69
N GLY A 79 -7.17 -6.39 -8.08
CA GLY A 79 -6.44 -7.54 -8.62
C GLY A 79 -5.74 -7.24 -9.94
N LEU A 80 -6.41 -6.52 -10.85
CA LEU A 80 -5.81 -6.08 -12.11
C LEU A 80 -4.61 -5.14 -11.86
N LEU A 81 -4.75 -4.19 -10.93
CA LEU A 81 -3.69 -3.24 -10.60
C LEU A 81 -2.47 -3.95 -9.98
N LEU A 82 -2.69 -4.92 -9.08
CA LEU A 82 -1.61 -5.77 -8.56
C LEU A 82 -0.93 -6.58 -9.67
N GLY A 83 -1.70 -7.12 -10.61
CA GLY A 83 -1.16 -7.82 -11.77
C GLY A 83 -0.28 -6.91 -12.65
N LEU A 84 -0.71 -5.67 -12.88
CA LEU A 84 0.05 -4.68 -13.64
C LEU A 84 1.35 -4.28 -12.92
N ILE A 85 1.31 -4.11 -11.60
CA ILE A 85 2.51 -3.85 -10.78
C ILE A 85 3.48 -5.03 -10.86
N GLY A 86 2.99 -6.26 -10.74
CA GLY A 86 3.85 -7.45 -10.89
C GLY A 86 4.52 -7.52 -12.26
N VAL A 87 3.78 -7.18 -13.33
CA VAL A 87 4.32 -7.13 -14.69
C VAL A 87 5.34 -6.00 -14.87
N SER A 88 5.14 -4.82 -14.26
CA SER A 88 6.12 -3.74 -14.34
C SER A 88 7.42 -4.13 -13.63
N MET A 89 7.33 -4.79 -12.46
CA MET A 89 8.50 -5.30 -11.74
C MET A 89 9.33 -6.28 -12.56
N LEU A 90 8.69 -7.16 -13.35
CA LEU A 90 9.39 -8.07 -14.26
C LEU A 90 10.11 -7.35 -15.41
N LYS A 91 9.59 -6.19 -15.85
CA LYS A 91 10.15 -5.42 -16.97
C LYS A 91 11.30 -4.49 -16.55
N GLU A 92 11.26 -3.97 -15.33
CA GLU A 92 12.15 -2.88 -14.87
C GLU A 92 13.47 -3.32 -14.23
N GLY A 93 13.72 -4.62 -14.05
CA GLY A 93 15.05 -5.17 -13.75
C GLY A 93 15.90 -4.36 -12.75
N GLU A 94 15.72 -4.61 -11.44
CA GLU A 94 16.55 -4.15 -10.31
C GLU A 94 16.82 -2.64 -10.15
N LYS A 95 16.34 -1.78 -11.05
CA LYS A 95 16.25 -0.34 -10.77
C LYS A 95 14.81 -0.03 -10.45
N PRO A 96 14.43 0.08 -9.15
CA PRO A 96 13.19 0.72 -8.80
C PRO A 96 13.37 2.21 -9.11
N SER A 97 13.25 2.58 -10.39
CA SER A 97 12.88 3.93 -10.76
C SER A 97 11.41 4.02 -10.36
N TYR A 98 11.19 4.22 -9.07
CA TYR A 98 9.89 4.64 -8.57
C TYR A 98 9.75 6.10 -9.01
N GLU A 99 9.62 6.31 -10.31
CA GLU A 99 8.93 7.49 -10.81
C GLU A 99 7.60 7.46 -10.07
N PRO A 100 7.28 8.50 -9.27
CA PRO A 100 6.01 8.54 -8.57
C PRO A 100 4.97 8.30 -9.65
N ALA A 101 4.26 7.18 -9.55
CA ALA A 101 3.21 6.85 -10.47
C ALA A 101 2.35 8.10 -10.55
N LEU A 102 2.41 8.76 -11.70
CA LEU A 102 1.54 9.87 -12.05
C LEU A 102 0.15 9.25 -12.02
N ILE A 103 -0.46 9.28 -10.85
CA ILE A 103 -1.90 9.22 -10.71
C ILE A 103 -2.36 10.31 -11.70
N PRO A 104 -3.22 10.00 -12.69
CA PRO A 104 -3.76 11.01 -13.58
C PRO A 104 -4.80 11.82 -12.78
N SER A 105 -4.34 12.47 -11.71
CA SER A 105 -4.99 13.59 -11.08
C SER A 105 -4.33 14.78 -11.75
N GLY A 106 -5.08 15.47 -12.59
CA GLY A 106 -4.76 16.86 -12.88
C GLY A 106 -4.50 17.58 -11.55
N GLU A 107 -3.57 18.52 -11.60
CA GLU A 107 -3.04 19.33 -10.49
C GLU A 107 -1.67 18.87 -9.98
N GLN A 108 -0.68 19.45 -10.66
CA GLN A 108 0.70 19.62 -10.21
C GLN A 108 0.74 20.10 -8.75
N PHE A 109 1.15 19.23 -7.84
CA PHE A 109 1.73 19.66 -6.57
C PHE A 109 3.24 19.47 -6.65
N VAL A 110 3.88 20.53 -7.12
CA VAL A 110 5.29 20.82 -6.87
C VAL A 110 5.43 21.00 -5.36
N HIS A 111 6.03 20.03 -4.67
CA HIS A 111 6.42 20.21 -3.27
C HIS A 111 7.92 19.96 -3.12
N GLU A 112 8.65 21.07 -2.90
CA GLU A 112 10.05 21.18 -2.50
C GLU A 112 10.35 20.63 -1.08
N THR A 113 9.51 19.74 -0.55
CA THR A 113 9.76 19.08 0.74
C THR A 113 10.48 17.77 0.52
N PRO A 114 11.51 17.41 1.32
CA PRO A 114 12.15 16.10 1.22
C PRO A 114 11.05 15.04 1.33
N VAL A 115 10.90 14.22 0.29
CA VAL A 115 9.89 13.17 0.20
C VAL A 115 9.95 12.36 1.49
N ASP A 116 8.92 12.47 2.34
CA ASP A 116 8.90 11.74 3.61
C ASP A 116 8.69 10.27 3.26
N PHE A 117 9.80 9.52 3.22
CA PHE A 117 9.82 8.08 2.95
C PHE A 117 8.85 7.30 3.84
N SER A 118 8.48 7.84 5.01
CA SER A 118 7.47 7.24 5.88
C SER A 118 6.06 7.28 5.28
N LEU A 119 5.73 8.32 4.52
CA LEU A 119 4.43 8.52 3.88
C LEU A 119 4.41 7.95 2.47
N VAL A 120 5.44 8.25 1.67
CA VAL A 120 5.58 7.77 0.28
C VAL A 120 7.02 7.29 0.06
N PRO A 121 7.26 6.03 -0.36
CA PRO A 121 6.28 5.02 -0.75
C PRO A 121 5.92 4.00 0.36
N LEU A 122 6.55 4.06 1.54
CA LEU A 122 6.45 3.00 2.56
C LEU A 122 5.03 2.90 3.15
N GLY A 123 4.43 4.04 3.50
CA GLY A 123 3.04 4.10 3.98
C GLY A 123 2.03 3.88 2.86
N MET A 124 2.15 4.66 1.78
CA MET A 124 1.42 4.49 0.52
C MET A 124 2.40 4.47 -0.67
N PRO A 125 2.32 3.50 -1.60
CA PRO A 125 1.34 2.43 -1.70
C PRO A 125 1.82 1.07 -1.17
N MET A 126 3.00 0.95 -0.55
CA MET A 126 3.52 -0.37 -0.15
C MET A 126 2.65 -1.05 0.93
N LEU A 127 2.36 -0.35 2.03
CA LEU A 127 1.55 -0.91 3.12
C LEU A 127 0.04 -0.72 2.91
N ALA A 128 -0.39 0.51 2.64
CA ALA A 128 -1.79 0.84 2.33
C ALA A 128 -2.03 0.90 0.82
N GLY A 129 -1.64 -0.16 0.12
CA GLY A 129 -1.80 -0.27 -1.32
C GLY A 129 -3.23 -0.57 -1.75
N PRO A 130 -3.52 -0.48 -3.06
CA PRO A 130 -4.84 -0.77 -3.62
C PRO A 130 -5.31 -2.21 -3.33
N GLY A 131 -4.38 -3.17 -3.27
CA GLY A 131 -4.66 -4.53 -2.82
C GLY A 131 -5.11 -4.58 -1.37
N SER A 132 -4.38 -3.90 -0.47
CA SER A 132 -4.66 -3.89 0.96
C SER A 132 -6.00 -3.23 1.23
N ILE A 133 -6.27 -2.09 0.57
CA ILE A 133 -7.54 -1.37 0.66
C ILE A 133 -8.69 -2.26 0.19
N SER A 134 -8.57 -2.91 -0.97
CA SER A 134 -9.61 -3.81 -1.48
C SER A 134 -9.90 -4.97 -0.53
N LEU A 135 -8.85 -5.50 0.13
CA LEU A 135 -9.00 -6.59 1.08
C LEU A 135 -9.69 -6.15 2.37
N VAL A 136 -9.30 -5.01 2.94
CA VAL A 136 -9.85 -4.58 4.24
C VAL A 136 -11.30 -4.11 4.15
N ILE A 137 -11.77 -3.71 2.96
CA ILE A 137 -13.18 -3.40 2.73
C ILE A 137 -14.04 -4.70 2.69
N LEU A 138 -13.42 -5.87 2.50
CA LEU A 138 -14.12 -7.17 2.52
C LEU A 138 -14.28 -7.77 3.92
N LEU A 139 -13.52 -7.26 4.90
CA LEU A 139 -13.46 -7.77 6.26
C LEU A 139 -14.56 -7.16 7.13
#